data_AF-D3AUG8-F1
#
_entry.id   AF-D3AUG8-F1
#
_cell.length_a   1.000
_cell.length_b   1.000
_cell.length_c   1.000
_cell.angle_alpha   90.00
_cell.angle_beta   90.00
_cell.angle_gamma   90.00
#
_symmetry.space_group_name_H-M   'P 1'
#
loop_
_entity.id
_entity.type
_entity.pdbx_description
1 polymer ?
#
loop_
_entity_poly.entity_id
_entity_poly.type
_entity_poly.pdbx_seq_one_letter_code
_entity_poly.pdbx_strand_id
1 'polypeptide(L)'
;MGIGIVFLLPAAILIIFTTLVPIVWNGVLSLCEWNGNGPMEFIGLKNYIKVFTDKPTMKTIGNSMVVAAGSTAVSMLLGIM
;
A
#
# COMPACT_ATOMS: atom_id res chain seq x y z
N MET A 1 6.34 32.25 -16.52
CA MET A 1 5.57 31.28 -15.70
C MET A 1 5.86 29.80 -16.01
N GLY A 2 6.63 29.41 -17.04
CA GLY A 2 6.82 27.98 -17.39
C GLY A 2 8.08 27.28 -16.85
N ILE A 3 9.13 28.02 -16.48
CA ILE A 3 10.43 27.45 -16.07
C ILE A 3 10.34 26.65 -14.76
N GLY A 4 9.44 27.02 -13.84
CA GLY A 4 9.28 26.33 -12.56
C GLY A 4 8.89 24.86 -12.70
N ILE A 5 8.13 24.50 -13.74
CA ILE A 5 7.72 23.11 -14.00
C ILE A 5 8.93 22.26 -14.41
N VAL A 6 9.89 22.84 -15.13
CA VAL A 6 11.11 22.13 -15.56
C VAL A 6 11.96 21.74 -14.35
N PHE A 7 12.00 22.56 -13.30
CA PHE A 7 12.67 22.21 -12.04
C PHE A 7 11.95 21.11 -11.24
N LEU A 8 10.66 20.90 -11.47
CA LEU A 8 9.90 19.81 -10.87
C LEU A 8 10.06 18.49 -11.64
N LEU A 9 10.42 18.53 -12.92
CA LEU A 9 10.53 17.33 -13.76
C LEU A 9 11.43 16.24 -13.17
N PRO A 10 12.66 16.52 -12.68
CA PRO A 10 13.52 15.46 -12.12
C PRO A 10 12.88 14.76 -10.91
N ALA A 11 12.25 15.54 -10.01
CA ALA A 11 11.55 14.99 -8.85
C ALA A 11 10.31 14.20 -9.26
N ALA A 12 9.54 14.69 -10.24
CA ALA A 12 8.37 14.01 -10.75
C ALA A 12 8.71 12.66 -11.41
N ILE A 13 9.79 12.63 -12.21
CA ILE A 13 10.31 11.40 -12.82
C ILE A 13 10.64 10.38 -11.73
N LEU A 14 11.40 10.79 -10.71
CA LEU A 14 11.72 9.90 -9.60
C LEU A 14 10.46 9.34 -8.93
N ILE A 15 9.51 10.20 -8.55
CA ILE A 15 8.24 9.77 -7.92
C ILE A 15 7.50 8.77 -8.81
N ILE A 16 7.43 9.01 -10.12
CA ILE A 16 6.74 8.10 -11.05
C ILE A 16 7.43 6.72 -11.04
N PHE A 17 8.75 6.69 -11.21
CA PHE A 17 9.48 5.42 -11.30
C PHE A 17 9.59 4.68 -9.97
N THR A 18 9.84 5.38 -8.87
CA THR A 18 10.07 4.75 -7.55
C THR A 18 8.79 4.48 -6.78
N THR A 19 7.71 5.17 -7.10
CA THR A 19 6.46 5.10 -6.33
C THR A 19 5.31 4.66 -7.21
N LEU A 20 5.02 5.37 -8.31
CA LEU A 20 3.83 5.08 -9.09
C LEU A 20 3.91 3.74 -9.83
N VAL A 21 5.04 3.45 -10.48
CA VAL A 21 5.28 2.17 -11.17
C VAL A 21 5.11 0.96 -10.23
N PRO A 22 5.78 0.89 -9.05
CA PRO A 22 5.57 -0.23 -8.15
C PRO A 22 4.18 -0.27 -7.54
N ILE A 23 3.50 0.87 -7.33
CA ILE A 23 2.09 0.87 -6.88
C ILE A 23 1.20 0.21 -7.93
N VAL A 24 1.32 0.59 -9.20
CA VAL A 24 0.55 -0.02 -10.29
C VAL A 24 0.85 -1.50 -10.40
N TRP A 25 2.13 -1.88 -10.32
CA TRP A 25 2.54 -3.29 -10.34
C TRP A 25 1.94 -4.10 -9.19
N ASN A 26 1.96 -3.57 -7.97
CA ASN A 26 1.30 -4.19 -6.81
C ASN A 26 -0.22 -4.30 -7.00
N GLY A 27 -0.85 -3.30 -7.64
CA GLY A 27 -2.27 -3.36 -7.99
C GLY A 27 -2.60 -4.44 -9.03
N VAL A 28 -1.70 -4.73 -9.97
CA VAL A 28 -1.84 -5.87 -10.88
C VAL A 28 -1.64 -7.18 -10.12
N LEU A 29 -0.59 -7.26 -9.30
CA LEU A 29 -0.29 -8.45 -8.50
C LEU A 29 -1.40 -8.80 -7.52
N SER A 30 -2.12 -7.82 -6.96
CA SER A 30 -3.24 -8.10 -6.06
C SER A 30 -4.40 -8.82 -6.75
N LEU A 31 -4.51 -8.69 -8.07
CA LEU A 31 -5.50 -9.39 -8.91
C LEU A 31 -4.97 -10.72 -9.46
N CYS A 32 -3.70 -11.03 -9.23
CA CYS A 32 -3.05 -12.25 -9.68
C CYS A 32 -2.73 -13.17 -8.49
N GLU A 33 -2.69 -14.48 -8.75
CA GLU A 33 -2.10 -15.45 -7.85
C GLU A 33 -0.65 -15.66 -8.28
N TRP A 34 0.27 -15.21 -7.43
CA TRP A 34 1.70 -15.40 -7.68
C TRP A 34 2.46 -15.43 -6.36
N ASN A 35 3.21 -16.51 -6.14
CA ASN A 35 4.04 -16.73 -4.96
C ASN A 35 5.53 -16.39 -5.22
N GLY A 36 5.83 -15.70 -6.33
CA GLY A 36 7.19 -15.40 -6.76
C GLY A 36 7.89 -16.54 -7.51
N ASN A 37 7.31 -17.73 -7.54
CA ASN A 37 7.93 -18.93 -8.09
C ASN A 37 6.95 -19.67 -9.02
N GLY A 38 7.16 -19.57 -10.33
CA GLY A 38 6.25 -20.12 -11.35
C GLY A 38 5.43 -19.03 -12.06
N PRO A 39 4.46 -19.43 -12.91
CA PRO A 39 3.68 -18.50 -13.72
C PRO A 39 2.75 -17.65 -12.85
N MET A 40 2.57 -16.40 -13.25
CA MET A 40 1.58 -15.49 -12.65
C MET A 40 0.21 -15.78 -13.28
N GLU A 41 -0.79 -16.11 -12.47
CA GLU A 41 -2.14 -16.40 -12.94
C GLU A 41 -3.11 -15.28 -12.57
N PHE A 42 -3.86 -14.75 -13.55
CA PHE A 42 -4.86 -13.73 -13.26
C PHE A 42 -6.13 -14.37 -12.66
N ILE A 43 -6.44 -14.04 -11.40
CA ILE A 43 -7.57 -14.61 -10.65
C ILE A 43 -8.64 -13.58 -10.30
N GLY A 44 -8.48 -12.32 -10.73
CA GLY A 44 -9.41 -11.23 -10.47
C GLY A 44 -9.49 -10.89 -8.98
N LEU A 45 -10.70 -10.77 -8.44
CA LEU A 45 -10.92 -10.31 -7.05
C LEU A 45 -10.85 -11.43 -5.99
N LYS A 46 -10.47 -12.66 -6.35
CA LYS A 46 -10.46 -13.80 -5.42
C LYS A 46 -9.56 -13.55 -4.20
N ASN A 47 -8.42 -12.90 -4.37
CA ASN A 47 -7.52 -12.52 -3.26
C ASN A 47 -8.21 -11.62 -2.25
N TYR A 48 -8.96 -10.62 -2.71
CA TYR A 48 -9.70 -9.72 -1.83
C TYR A 48 -10.77 -10.47 -1.04
N ILE A 49 -11.57 -11.31 -1.71
CA ILE A 49 -12.60 -12.12 -1.04
C ILE A 49 -11.95 -13.02 0.03
N LYS A 50 -10.83 -13.66 -0.27
CA LYS A 50 -10.08 -14.50 0.67
C LYS A 50 -9.65 -13.72 1.93
N VAL A 51 -9.11 -12.52 1.76
CA VAL A 51 -8.70 -11.66 2.89
C VAL A 51 -9.89 -11.29 3.78
N PHE A 52 -11.03 -10.92 3.19
CA PHE A 52 -12.21 -10.49 3.95
C PHE A 52 -13.02 -11.64 4.56
N THR A 53 -12.84 -12.87 4.08
CA THR A 53 -13.53 -14.06 4.60
C THR A 53 -12.70 -14.82 5.65
N ASP A 54 -11.38 -14.64 5.64
CA ASP A 54 -10.48 -15.32 6.58
C ASP A 54 -10.49 -14.65 7.96
N LYS A 55 -11.08 -15.32 8.96
CA LYS A 55 -11.23 -14.80 10.32
C LYS A 55 -9.89 -14.44 11.00
N PRO A 56 -8.84 -15.28 10.92
CA PRO A 56 -7.51 -14.92 11.44
C PRO A 56 -6.95 -13.65 10.81
N THR A 57 -7.02 -13.51 9.48
CA THR A 57 -6.55 -12.30 8.78
C THR A 57 -7.30 -11.06 9.25
N MET A 58 -8.64 -11.13 9.31
CA MET A 58 -9.46 -10.00 9.78
C MET A 58 -9.20 -9.65 11.25
N LYS A 59 -8.94 -10.65 12.11
CA LYS A 59 -8.55 -10.40 13.51
C LYS A 59 -7.20 -9.68 13.59
N THR A 60 -6.22 -10.07 12.79
CA THR A 60 -4.91 -9.39 12.73
C THR A 60 -5.06 -7.95 12.26
N ILE A 61 -5.86 -7.69 11.22
CA ILE A 61 -6.15 -6.32 10.76
C ILE A 61 -6.78 -5.49 11.90
N GLY A 62 -7.75 -6.05 12.63
CA GLY A 62 -8.35 -5.42 13.81
C GLY A 62 -7.33 -5.05 14.88
N ASN A 63 -6.44 -5.99 15.23
CA ASN A 63 -5.39 -5.74 16.20
C ASN A 63 -4.42 -4.63 15.73
N SER A 64 -4.01 -4.65 14.47
CA SER A 64 -3.17 -3.61 13.88
C SER A 64 -3.83 -2.23 13.94
N MET A 65 -5.14 -2.13 13.72
CA MET A 65 -5.88 -0.86 13.86
C MET A 65 -5.91 -0.37 15.31
N VAL A 66 -6.10 -1.26 16.29
CA VAL A 66 -6.05 -0.89 17.72
C VAL A 66 -4.66 -0.36 18.09
N VAL A 67 -3.60 -1.01 17.62
CA VAL A 67 -2.22 -0.54 17.83
C VAL A 67 -1.97 0.80 17.15
N ALA A 68 -2.42 0.97 15.91
CA ALA A 68 -2.26 2.23 15.17
C ALA A 68 -2.99 3.40 15.86
N ALA A 69 -4.23 3.19 16.29
CA ALA A 69 -5.01 4.20 17.00
C ALA A 69 -4.39 4.53 18.38
N GLY A 70 -4.02 3.50 19.15
CA GLY A 70 -3.40 3.67 20.46
C GLY A 70 -2.05 4.39 20.38
N SER A 71 -1.18 3.98 19.46
CA SER A 71 0.12 4.63 19.25
C SER A 71 -0.03 6.07 18.79
N THR A 72 -0.94 6.36 17.84
CA THR A 72 -1.19 7.74 17.38
C THR A 72 -1.69 8.62 18.51
N ALA A 73 -2.63 8.15 19.33
CA ALA A 73 -3.14 8.90 20.47
C ALA A 73 -2.02 9.23 21.49
N VAL A 74 -1.18 8.25 21.82
CA VAL A 74 -0.03 8.44 22.70
C VAL A 74 0.97 9.44 22.10
N SER A 75 1.30 9.31 20.82
CA SER A 75 2.21 10.23 20.12
C SER A 75 1.71 11.66 20.10
N MET A 76 0.39 11.87 19.92
CA MET A 76 -0.20 13.22 19.99
C MET A 76 -0.12 13.81 21.40
N LEU A 77 -0.41 13.02 22.43
CA LEU A 77 -0.30 13.48 23.82
C LEU A 77 1.14 13.83 24.18
N LEU A 78 2.10 12.97 23.81
CA LEU A 78 3.52 13.23 24.02
C LEU A 78 4.04 14.43 23.22
N GLY A 79 3.54 14.65 21.99
CA GLY A 79 3.98 15.75 21.14
C GLY A 79 3.44 17.13 21.55
N ILE A 80 2.37 17.17 22.36
CA ILE A 80 1.80 18.41 22.90
C ILE A 80 2.46 18.80 24.25
N MET A 81 3.01 17.83 24.98
CA MET A 81 3.78 18.06 26.22
C MET A 81 5.21 18.51 25.94
#